data_AF-A0A1F2Y044-F1
#
_entry.id   AF-A0A1F2Y044-F1
#
_cell.length_a   1.000
_cell.length_b   1.000
_cell.length_c   1.000
_cell.angle_alpha   90.00
_cell.angle_beta   90.00
_cell.angle_gamma   90.00
#
_symmetry.space_group_name_H-M   'P 1'
#
loop_
_entity.id
_entity.type
_entity.pdbx_description
1 polymer ?
#
loop_
_entity_poly.entity_id
_entity_poly.type
_entity_poly.pdbx_seq_one_letter_code
_entity_poly.pdbx_strand_id
1 'polypeptide(L)'
;MEVTTMTKRVTTDTLNFVQNHVLNVTDLVRTKKLSEILDQYADTKSTEVFIVQNDKKRNAKGVILDLEYFTELLHYKEAVEEAIDDYMIQVVTERKDDLANLTLDEILAESSITKEELDAAMNEVELDDEN
;
A
#
# COMPACT_ATOMS: atom_id res chain seq x y z
N MET A 1 17.01 27.80 -17.39
CA MET A 1 16.68 26.37 -17.19
C MET A 1 15.44 26.08 -18.01
N GLU A 2 15.61 25.45 -19.18
CA GLU A 2 14.49 24.99 -20.00
C GLU A 2 13.96 23.68 -19.43
N VAL A 3 12.70 23.70 -18.98
CA VAL A 3 11.99 22.48 -18.60
C VAL A 3 11.56 21.80 -19.89
N THR A 4 12.37 20.84 -20.33
CA THR A 4 12.00 19.95 -21.45
C THR A 4 10.85 19.06 -20.99
N THR A 5 9.64 19.38 -21.40
CA THR A 5 8.49 18.50 -21.22
C THR A 5 8.70 17.27 -22.09
N MET A 6 9.13 16.16 -21.47
CA MET A 6 9.14 14.86 -22.13
C MET A 6 7.71 14.53 -22.58
N THR A 7 7.45 14.72 -23.87
CA THR A 7 6.22 14.29 -24.51
C THR A 7 6.24 12.76 -24.48
N LYS A 8 5.53 12.17 -23.51
CA LYS A 8 5.41 10.72 -23.34
C LYS A 8 4.89 10.14 -24.66
N ARG A 9 5.74 9.41 -25.41
CA ARG A 9 5.33 8.74 -26.66
C ARG A 9 4.22 7.76 -26.30
N VAL A 10 2.99 8.07 -26.73
CA VAL A 10 1.86 7.16 -26.63
C VAL A 10 2.09 6.05 -27.64
N THR A 11 2.29 4.83 -27.16
CA THR A 11 2.46 3.65 -28.01
C THR A 11 1.09 3.02 -28.28
N THR A 12 0.98 2.24 -29.36
CA THR A 12 -0.25 1.50 -29.69
C THR A 12 -0.70 0.61 -28.54
N ASP A 13 0.23 0.03 -27.78
CA ASP A 13 -0.07 -0.81 -26.62
C ASP A 13 -0.69 -0.01 -25.48
N THR A 14 -0.20 1.21 -25.24
CA THR A 14 -0.82 2.14 -24.27
C THR A 14 -2.22 2.55 -24.72
N LEU A 15 -2.43 2.75 -26.02
CA LEU A 15 -3.73 3.12 -26.58
C LEU A 15 -4.74 1.97 -26.49
N ASN A 16 -4.32 0.75 -26.82
CA ASN A 16 -5.12 -0.47 -26.72
C ASN A 16 -5.50 -0.78 -25.27
N PHE A 17 -4.57 -0.57 -24.33
CA PHE A 17 -4.87 -0.66 -22.90
C PHE A 17 -5.95 0.34 -22.50
N VAL A 18 -5.80 1.62 -22.86
CA VAL A 18 -6.82 2.65 -22.55
C VAL A 18 -8.16 2.33 -23.20
N GLN A 19 -8.17 1.88 -24.45
CA GLN A 19 -9.40 1.64 -25.19
C GLN A 19 -10.18 0.43 -24.68
N ASN A 20 -9.48 -0.64 -24.25
CA ASN A 20 -10.12 -1.89 -23.84
C ASN A 20 -10.32 -2.00 -22.33
N HIS A 21 -9.50 -1.31 -21.53
CA HIS A 21 -9.47 -1.46 -20.08
C HIS A 21 -9.83 -0.19 -19.32
N VAL A 22 -9.98 0.97 -19.96
CA VAL A 22 -10.47 2.19 -19.28
C VAL A 22 -11.91 2.46 -19.67
N LEU A 23 -12.80 2.31 -18.70
CA LEU A 23 -14.23 2.42 -18.87
C LEU A 23 -14.75 3.68 -18.20
N ASN A 24 -15.70 4.33 -18.87
CA ASN A 24 -16.44 5.42 -18.26
C ASN A 24 -17.55 4.87 -17.35
N VAL A 25 -17.82 5.55 -16.24
CA VAL A 25 -19.02 5.28 -15.43
C VAL A 25 -20.29 5.36 -16.30
N THR A 26 -20.35 6.30 -17.23
CA THR A 26 -21.51 6.46 -18.12
C THR A 26 -21.70 5.26 -19.04
N ASP A 27 -20.60 4.66 -19.52
CA ASP A 27 -20.62 3.51 -20.42
C ASP A 27 -20.99 2.24 -19.66
N LEU A 28 -20.46 2.06 -18.45
CA LEU A 28 -20.81 0.93 -17.58
C LEU A 28 -22.31 0.88 -17.23
N VAL A 29 -22.94 2.04 -17.01
CA VAL A 29 -24.36 2.11 -16.65
C VAL A 29 -25.28 1.97 -17.87
N ARG A 30 -24.84 2.44 -19.04
CA ARG A 30 -25.66 2.43 -20.28
C ARG A 30 -25.56 1.14 -21.08
N THR A 31 -24.53 0.34 -20.82
CA THR A 31 -24.26 -0.91 -21.56
C THR A 31 -24.30 -2.11 -20.63
N LYS A 32 -24.17 -3.32 -21.17
CA LYS A 32 -24.02 -4.55 -20.39
C LYS A 32 -22.57 -4.82 -19.98
N LYS A 33 -21.68 -3.84 -20.10
CA LYS A 33 -20.23 -4.06 -19.97
C LYS A 33 -19.83 -4.57 -18.60
N LEU A 34 -20.50 -4.13 -17.53
CA LEU A 34 -20.26 -4.67 -16.20
C LEU A 34 -20.60 -6.16 -16.12
N SER A 35 -21.73 -6.59 -16.68
CA SER A 35 -22.10 -8.01 -16.73
C SER A 35 -21.08 -8.80 -17.55
N GLU A 36 -20.64 -8.30 -18.70
CA GLU A 36 -19.62 -8.97 -19.52
C GLU A 36 -18.30 -9.18 -18.76
N ILE A 37 -17.86 -8.18 -17.98
CA ILE A 37 -16.65 -8.29 -17.16
C ILE A 37 -16.84 -9.32 -16.05
N LEU A 38 -18.00 -9.33 -15.40
CA LEU A 38 -18.27 -10.30 -14.34
C LEU A 38 -18.41 -11.72 -14.90
N ASP A 39 -18.99 -11.88 -16.08
CA ASP A 39 -19.09 -13.16 -16.78
C ASP A 39 -17.68 -13.69 -17.15
N GLN A 40 -16.74 -12.80 -17.51
CA GLN A 40 -15.34 -13.19 -17.74
C GLN A 40 -14.64 -13.73 -16.50
N TYR A 41 -15.07 -13.30 -15.30
CA TYR A 41 -14.52 -13.76 -14.02
C TYR A 41 -15.21 -15.03 -13.49
N ALA A 42 -16.29 -15.49 -14.12
CA ALA A 42 -17.12 -16.55 -13.57
C ALA A 42 -16.49 -17.95 -13.69
N ASP A 43 -15.76 -18.22 -14.78
CA ASP A 43 -15.31 -19.59 -15.12
C ASP A 43 -13.85 -19.86 -14.73
N THR A 44 -13.00 -18.84 -14.76
CA THR A 44 -11.58 -18.96 -14.46
C THR A 44 -11.07 -17.69 -13.81
N LYS A 45 -10.23 -17.84 -12.78
CA LYS A 45 -9.51 -16.72 -12.17
C LYS A 45 -8.85 -15.87 -13.26
N SER A 46 -9.29 -14.62 -13.36
CA SER A 46 -8.74 -13.66 -14.31
C SER A 46 -7.76 -12.71 -13.63
N THR A 47 -6.66 -12.41 -14.32
CA THR A 47 -5.71 -11.36 -13.92
C THR A 47 -5.97 -10.03 -14.63
N GLU A 48 -7.04 -9.97 -15.44
CA GLU A 48 -7.43 -8.74 -16.13
C GLU A 48 -7.94 -7.68 -15.15
N VAL A 49 -7.65 -6.43 -15.48
CA VAL A 49 -7.92 -5.26 -14.64
C VAL A 49 -8.58 -4.18 -15.47
N PHE A 50 -9.78 -3.77 -15.09
CA PHE A 50 -10.50 -2.66 -15.73
C PHE A 50 -10.48 -1.43 -14.84
N ILE A 51 -10.05 -0.30 -15.38
CA ILE A 51 -10.05 0.99 -14.72
C ILE A 51 -11.37 1.69 -15.02
N VAL A 52 -12.06 2.13 -13.99
CA VAL A 52 -13.28 2.92 -14.11
C VAL A 52 -12.98 4.37 -13.81
N GLN A 53 -13.41 5.28 -14.67
CA GLN A 53 -13.22 6.72 -14.48
C GLN A 53 -14.51 7.52 -14.65
N ASN A 54 -14.57 8.65 -13.95
CA ASN A 54 -15.63 9.64 -14.13
C ASN A 54 -15.11 10.84 -14.93
N ASP A 55 -15.66 11.07 -16.13
CA ASP A 55 -15.25 12.20 -16.98
C ASP A 55 -15.33 13.56 -16.29
N LYS A 56 -16.33 13.74 -15.41
CA LYS A 56 -16.54 15.00 -14.69
C LYS A 56 -15.54 15.20 -13.56
N LYS A 57 -14.93 14.12 -13.06
CA LYS A 57 -13.95 14.14 -11.97
C LYS A 57 -12.76 13.26 -12.37
N ARG A 58 -11.80 13.83 -13.12
CA ARG A 58 -10.64 13.11 -13.69
C ARG A 58 -9.79 12.34 -12.68
N ASN A 59 -9.81 12.73 -11.41
CA ASN A 59 -9.08 12.04 -10.33
C ASN A 59 -9.91 10.94 -9.64
N ALA A 60 -11.22 10.85 -9.92
CA ALA A 60 -12.06 9.77 -9.44
C ALA A 60 -11.88 8.56 -10.35
N LYS A 61 -11.00 7.65 -9.94
CA LYS A 61 -10.71 6.39 -10.61
C LYS A 61 -10.91 5.23 -9.64
N GLY A 62 -11.53 4.17 -10.14
CA GLY A 62 -11.66 2.89 -9.46
C GLY A 62 -11.15 1.76 -10.33
N VAL A 63 -11.14 0.56 -9.78
CA VAL A 63 -10.71 -0.64 -10.50
C VAL A 63 -11.76 -1.73 -10.29
N ILE A 64 -12.03 -2.49 -11.35
CA ILE A 64 -12.79 -3.74 -11.32
C ILE A 64 -11.80 -4.85 -11.66
N LEU A 65 -11.66 -5.81 -10.75
CA LEU A 65 -10.85 -7.00 -10.92
C LEU A 65 -11.56 -8.21 -10.30
N ASP A 66 -11.11 -9.39 -10.68
CA ASP A 66 -11.54 -10.67 -10.11
C ASP A 66 -11.29 -10.72 -8.59
N LEU A 67 -12.24 -11.28 -7.85
CA LEU A 67 -12.17 -11.35 -6.39
C LEU A 67 -11.04 -12.28 -5.91
N GLU A 68 -10.87 -13.45 -6.53
CA GLU A 68 -9.81 -14.40 -6.18
C GLU A 68 -8.43 -13.81 -6.48
N TYR A 69 -8.30 -13.08 -7.59
CA TYR A 69 -7.07 -12.36 -7.89
C TYR A 69 -6.81 -11.24 -6.89
N PHE A 70 -7.84 -10.49 -6.48
CA PHE A 70 -7.68 -9.47 -5.44
C PHE A 70 -7.24 -10.06 -4.10
N THR A 71 -7.83 -11.19 -3.69
CA THR A 71 -7.43 -11.90 -2.46
C THR A 71 -5.99 -12.36 -2.52
N GLU A 72 -5.51 -12.87 -3.66
CA GLU A 72 -4.10 -13.24 -3.81
C GLU A 72 -3.16 -12.02 -3.67
N LEU A 73 -3.52 -10.88 -4.26
CA LEU A 73 -2.73 -9.65 -4.11
C LEU A 73 -2.69 -9.17 -2.65
N LEU A 74 -3.79 -9.34 -1.90
CA LEU A 74 -3.82 -9.03 -0.48
C LEU A 74 -2.89 -9.95 0.31
N HIS A 75 -2.92 -11.26 0.07
CA HIS A 75 -2.00 -12.19 0.73
C HIS A 75 -0.53 -11.87 0.44
N TYR A 76 -0.19 -11.45 -0.78
CA TYR A 76 1.17 -10.99 -1.08
C TYR A 76 1.56 -9.73 -0.30
N LYS A 77 0.63 -8.78 -0.16
CA LYS A 77 0.86 -7.59 0.66
C LYS A 77 1.13 -7.98 2.12
N GLU A 78 0.28 -8.83 2.68
CA GLU A 78 0.40 -9.32 4.06
C GLU A 78 1.72 -10.05 4.29
N ALA A 79 2.11 -10.97 3.40
CA ALA A 79 3.37 -11.69 3.51
C ALA A 79 4.60 -10.76 3.42
N VAL A 80 4.52 -9.69 2.63
CA VAL A 80 5.59 -8.69 2.54
C VAL A 80 5.65 -7.86 3.82
N GLU A 81 4.51 -7.45 4.37
CA GLU A 81 4.44 -6.72 5.64
C GLU A 81 4.99 -7.57 6.80
N GLU A 82 4.59 -8.85 6.88
CA GLU A 82 5.11 -9.80 7.86
C GLU A 82 6.62 -10.01 7.73
N ALA A 83 7.14 -10.17 6.50
CA ALA A 83 8.57 -10.32 6.28
C ALA A 83 9.38 -9.08 6.68
N ILE A 84 8.80 -7.88 6.56
CA ILE A 84 9.44 -6.63 7.02
C ILE A 84 9.47 -6.60 8.55
N ASP A 85 8.39 -6.98 9.20
CA ASP A 85 8.31 -7.03 10.66
C ASP A 85 9.29 -8.06 11.24
N ASP A 86 9.35 -9.25 10.66
CA ASP A 86 10.29 -10.30 11.04
C ASP A 86 11.75 -9.85 10.83
N TYR A 87 12.03 -9.19 9.71
CA TYR A 87 13.36 -8.62 9.47
C TYR A 87 13.72 -7.56 10.49
N MET A 88 12.77 -6.68 10.86
CA MET A 88 12.99 -5.68 11.91
C MET A 88 13.26 -6.32 13.27
N ILE A 89 12.53 -7.38 13.64
CA ILE A 89 12.77 -8.15 14.86
C ILE A 89 14.17 -8.76 14.83
N GLN A 90 14.59 -9.32 13.68
CA GLN A 90 15.93 -9.87 13.53
C GLN A 90 17.00 -8.79 13.71
N VAL A 91 16.87 -7.63 13.06
CA VAL A 91 17.80 -6.50 13.20
C VAL A 91 17.90 -6.02 14.64
N VAL A 92 16.77 -5.90 15.35
CA VAL A 92 16.75 -5.50 16.77
C VAL A 92 17.42 -6.58 17.64
N THR A 93 17.16 -7.85 17.36
CA THR A 93 17.75 -8.97 18.10
C THR A 93 19.26 -9.05 17.90
N GLU A 94 19.74 -8.90 16.67
CA GLU A 94 21.17 -8.89 16.34
C GLU A 94 21.89 -7.70 16.99
N ARG A 95 21.22 -6.56 17.11
CA ARG A 95 21.76 -5.34 17.72
C ARG A 95 21.56 -5.27 19.24
N LYS A 96 20.95 -6.28 19.86
CA LYS A 96 20.66 -6.27 21.30
C LYS A 96 21.92 -6.16 22.15
N ASP A 97 23.00 -6.80 21.70
CA ASP A 97 24.29 -6.82 22.40
C ASP A 97 25.27 -5.77 21.87
N ASP A 98 24.86 -4.98 20.87
CA ASP A 98 25.68 -3.90 20.32
C ASP A 98 25.62 -2.66 21.23
N LEU A 99 26.76 -2.01 21.44
CA LEU A 99 26.82 -0.72 22.11
C LEU A 99 26.03 0.32 21.31
N ALA A 100 25.09 0.99 21.98
CA ALA A 100 24.32 2.06 21.38
C ALA A 100 25.25 3.19 20.91
N ASN A 101 25.04 3.65 19.68
CA ASN A 101 25.84 4.73 19.07
C ASN A 101 25.37 6.13 19.48
N LEU A 102 24.21 6.23 20.12
CA LEU A 102 23.60 7.47 20.62
C LEU A 102 23.26 7.30 22.09
N THR A 103 23.47 8.35 22.87
CA THR A 103 23.11 8.39 24.28
C THR A 103 21.62 8.64 24.48
N LEU A 104 21.09 8.26 25.64
CA LEU A 104 19.68 8.46 25.98
C LEU A 104 19.31 9.96 25.96
N ASP A 105 20.22 10.83 26.42
CA ASP A 105 20.01 12.28 26.47
C ASP A 105 19.96 12.90 25.05
N GLU A 106 20.74 12.37 24.10
CA GLU A 106 20.67 12.78 22.68
C GLU A 106 19.34 12.40 22.03
N ILE A 107 18.81 11.21 22.33
CA ILE A 107 17.52 10.75 21.81
C ILE A 107 16.37 11.57 22.41
N LEU A 108 16.41 11.85 23.71
CA LEU A 108 15.39 12.62 24.41
C LEU A 108 15.34 14.07 23.92
N ALA A 109 16.48 14.67 23.59
CA ALA A 109 16.55 16.03 23.03
C ALA A 109 15.88 16.18 21.66
N GLU A 110 15.78 15.09 20.88
CA GLU A 110 15.09 15.05 19.58
C GLU A 110 13.63 14.56 19.68
N SER A 111 13.23 14.05 20.85
CA SER A 111 11.89 13.53 21.11
C SER A 111 10.97 14.58 21.77
N SER A 112 9.67 14.34 21.72
CA SER A 112 8.70 15.14 22.47
C SER A 112 8.50 14.67 23.93
N ILE A 113 9.27 13.67 24.37
CA ILE A 113 9.14 13.02 25.67
C ILE A 113 10.24 13.55 26.59
N THR A 114 9.88 13.97 27.80
CA THR A 114 10.88 14.38 28.80
C THR A 114 11.41 13.18 29.57
N LYS A 115 12.59 13.33 30.19
CA LYS A 115 13.21 12.28 31.01
C LYS A 115 12.30 11.84 32.17
N GLU A 116 11.58 12.79 32.76
CA GLU A 116 10.62 12.53 33.84
C GLU A 116 9.41 11.71 33.37
N GLU A 117 8.92 11.94 32.14
CA GLU A 117 7.85 11.15 31.53
C GLU A 117 8.30 9.73 31.22
N LEU A 118 9.56 9.57 30.76
CA LEU A 118 10.17 8.26 30.53
C LEU A 118 10.35 7.48 31.84
N ASP A 119 10.90 8.11 32.88
CA ASP A 119 11.12 7.49 34.18
C ASP A 119 9.78 7.08 34.83
N ALA A 120 8.73 7.87 34.67
CA ALA A 120 7.39 7.53 35.15
C ALA A 120 6.82 6.28 34.46
N ALA A 121 6.95 6.20 33.13
CA ALA A 121 6.49 5.05 32.35
C ALA A 121 7.29 3.77 32.67
N MET A 122 8.60 3.88 32.89
CA MET A 122 9.43 2.73 33.28
C MET A 122 9.03 2.16 34.65
N ASN A 123 8.77 3.04 35.63
CA ASN A 123 8.31 2.62 36.95
C ASN A 123 6.91 1.96 36.90
N GLU A 124 6.04 2.34 35.96
CA GLU A 124 4.73 1.71 35.79
C GLU A 124 4.84 0.29 35.19
N VAL A 125 5.79 0.07 34.29
CA VAL A 125 6.06 -1.24 33.66
C VAL A 125 6.70 -2.23 34.63
N GLU A 126 7.63 -1.79 35.50
CA GLU A 126 8.26 -2.68 36.50
C GLU A 126 7.28 -3.16 37.59
N LEU A 127 6.15 -2.47 37.79
CA LEU A 127 5.15 -2.84 38.79
C LEU A 127 4.17 -3.94 38.31
N ASP A 128 4.13 -4.24 37.02
CA ASP A 128 3.26 -5.28 36.43
C ASP A 128 3.93 -6.68 36.42
N ASP A 129 5.25 -6.77 36.60
CA ASP A 129 5.99 -8.04 36.66
C ASP A 129 5.97 -8.72 38.06
N GLU A 130 5.38 -8.09 39.08
CA GLU A 130 5.28 -8.61 40.46
C GLU A 130 3.86 -9.10 40.88
N ASN A 131 2.94 -9.40 39.94
CA ASN A 131 1.65 -10.07 40.26
C ASN A 131 1.43 -11.41 39.53
#